data_AF-A0A8J8PZ78-F1
#
_entry.id   AF-A0A8J8PZ78-F1
#
_cell.length_a   1.000
_cell.length_b   1.000
_cell.length_c   1.000
_cell.angle_alpha   90.00
_cell.angle_beta   90.00
_cell.angle_gamma   90.00
#
_symmetry.space_group_name_H-M   'P 1'
#
loop_
_entity.id
_entity.type
_entity.pdbx_description
1 polymer ?
#
loop_
_entity_poly.entity_id
_entity_poly.type
_entity_poly.pdbx_seq_one_letter_code
_entity_poly.pdbx_strand_id
1 'polypeptide(L)'
;MRTAERERGANATTLHWTLVLGGFFPLTIVGYALQFFPVTGGQFPGASERGVAATIALLAVGVLLQGFGIVGQIEFVRSMGIGLSLAGGVGYLYLVGGRFAT
;
A
#
# COMPACT_ATOMS: atom_id res chain seq x y z
N MET A 1 20.87 28.14 7.81
CA MET A 1 19.92 28.27 6.67
C MET A 1 20.13 27.19 5.61
N ARG A 2 21.34 27.01 5.05
CA ARG A 2 21.66 25.98 4.03
C ARG A 2 21.41 24.51 4.45
N THR A 3 21.44 24.20 5.75
CA THR A 3 21.19 22.85 6.29
C THR A 3 19.70 22.48 6.25
N ALA A 4 18.82 23.38 6.70
CA ALA A 4 17.37 23.16 6.70
C ALA A 4 16.79 23.00 5.28
N GLU A 5 17.35 23.69 4.28
CA GLU A 5 16.95 23.52 2.87
C GLU A 5 17.33 22.12 2.35
N ARG A 6 18.51 21.62 2.73
CA ARG A 6 18.95 20.25 2.37
C ARG A 6 18.05 19.19 3.01
N GLU A 7 17.68 19.36 4.27
CA GLU A 7 16.76 18.45 4.97
C GLU A 7 15.38 18.44 4.32
N ARG A 8 14.82 19.60 3.96
CA ARG A 8 13.56 19.70 3.22
C ARG A 8 13.64 19.02 1.85
N GLY A 9 14.74 19.23 1.13
CA GLY A 9 14.97 18.56 -0.16
C GLY A 9 15.05 17.04 -0.02
N ALA A 10 15.75 16.54 1.01
CA ALA A 10 15.83 15.11 1.29
C ALA A 10 14.45 14.52 1.66
N ASN A 11 13.66 15.24 2.46
CA ASN A 11 12.31 14.80 2.84
C ASN A 11 11.36 14.79 1.63
N ALA A 12 11.45 15.77 0.72
CA ALA A 12 10.64 15.81 -0.49
C ALA A 12 10.96 14.64 -1.43
N THR A 13 12.24 14.33 -1.63
CA THR A 13 12.67 13.17 -2.44
C THR A 13 12.21 11.86 -1.79
N THR A 14 12.37 11.72 -0.48
CA THR A 14 11.92 10.52 0.26
C THR A 14 10.41 10.35 0.16
N LEU A 15 9.65 11.43 0.37
CA LEU A 15 8.20 11.43 0.23
C LEU A 15 7.77 11.02 -1.18
N HIS A 16 8.40 11.61 -2.20
CA HIS A 16 8.13 11.28 -3.60
C HIS A 16 8.37 9.80 -3.89
N TRP A 17 9.52 9.26 -3.49
CA TRP A 17 9.82 7.83 -3.68
C TRP A 17 8.87 6.93 -2.91
N THR A 18 8.52 7.26 -1.67
CA THR A 18 7.55 6.49 -0.89
C THR A 18 6.18 6.47 -1.57
N LEU A 19 5.67 7.61 -2.02
CA LEU A 19 4.37 7.68 -2.67
C LEU A 19 4.37 6.97 -4.04
N VAL A 20 5.45 7.07 -4.82
CA VAL A 20 5.55 6.45 -6.14
C VAL A 20 5.81 4.94 -6.04
N LEU A 21 6.88 4.54 -5.36
CA LEU A 21 7.32 3.14 -5.26
C LEU A 21 6.46 2.32 -4.30
N GLY A 22 5.98 2.92 -3.21
CA GLY A 22 5.15 2.25 -2.21
C GLY A 22 3.65 2.42 -2.43
N GLY A 23 3.23 3.42 -3.20
CA GLY A 23 1.81 3.74 -3.42
C GLY A 23 1.39 3.51 -4.86
N PHE A 24 1.79 4.39 -5.77
CA PHE A 24 1.36 4.38 -7.16
C PHE A 24 1.61 3.04 -7.85
N PHE A 25 2.83 2.51 -7.81
CA PHE A 25 3.13 1.24 -8.48
C PHE A 25 2.39 0.05 -7.86
N PRO A 26 2.45 -0.20 -6.53
CA PRO A 26 1.72 -1.32 -5.94
C PRO A 26 0.21 -1.23 -6.14
N LEU A 27 -0.40 -0.05 -5.96
CA LEU A 27 -1.85 0.12 -6.17
C LEU A 27 -2.25 -0.12 -7.62
N THR A 28 -1.44 0.33 -8.58
CA THR A 28 -1.70 0.08 -10.01
C THR A 28 -1.56 -1.41 -10.35
N ILE A 29 -0.49 -2.05 -9.88
CA ILE A 29 -0.24 -3.49 -10.11
C ILE A 29 -1.36 -4.34 -9.50
N VAL A 30 -1.68 -4.10 -8.22
CA VAL A 30 -2.72 -4.84 -7.49
C VAL A 30 -4.10 -4.56 -8.07
N GLY A 31 -4.42 -3.30 -8.36
CA GLY A 31 -5.70 -2.92 -8.98
C GLY A 31 -5.87 -3.60 -10.33
N TYR A 32 -4.85 -3.56 -11.20
CA TYR A 32 -4.87 -4.25 -12.47
C TYR A 32 -5.03 -5.77 -12.29
N ALA A 33 -4.24 -6.39 -11.41
CA ALA A 33 -4.32 -7.82 -11.15
C ALA A 33 -5.73 -8.23 -10.67
N LEU A 34 -6.32 -7.53 -9.70
CA LEU A 34 -7.65 -7.86 -9.17
C LEU A 34 -8.78 -7.56 -10.15
N GLN A 35 -8.58 -6.65 -11.12
CA GLN A 35 -9.55 -6.36 -12.18
C GLN A 35 -9.59 -7.49 -13.22
N PHE A 36 -8.43 -8.04 -13.60
CA PHE A 36 -8.33 -9.01 -14.69
C PHE A 36 -8.28 -10.48 -14.23
N PHE A 37 -7.95 -10.74 -12.97
CA PHE A 37 -8.02 -12.07 -12.37
C PHE A 37 -9.24 -12.14 -11.45
N PRO A 38 -10.30 -12.88 -11.82
CA PRO A 38 -11.56 -12.90 -11.07
C PRO A 38 -11.41 -13.69 -9.76
N VAL A 39 -10.82 -13.05 -8.75
CA VAL A 39 -10.64 -13.62 -7.41
C VAL A 39 -11.94 -13.69 -6.62
N THR A 40 -12.94 -12.87 -6.97
CA THR A 40 -14.26 -12.84 -6.32
C THR A 40 -15.16 -14.03 -6.67
N GLY A 41 -14.79 -14.82 -7.67
CA GLY A 41 -15.47 -16.07 -8.02
C GLY A 41 -14.99 -17.28 -7.22
N GLY A 42 -14.00 -17.13 -6.33
CA GLY A 42 -13.45 -18.23 -5.54
C GLY A 42 -14.36 -18.67 -4.39
N GLN A 43 -14.28 -19.94 -4.00
CA GLN A 43 -15.03 -20.50 -2.86
C GLN A 43 -14.18 -20.51 -1.57
N PHE A 44 -13.58 -19.37 -1.22
CA PHE A 44 -12.77 -19.24 -0.01
C PHE A 44 -13.07 -17.94 0.75
N PRO A 45 -12.80 -17.87 2.07
CA PRO A 45 -13.08 -16.69 2.87
C PRO A 45 -12.44 -15.43 2.28
N GLY A 46 -13.19 -14.34 2.17
CA GLY A 46 -12.66 -13.07 1.65
C GLY A 46 -12.62 -12.93 0.13
N ALA A 47 -12.89 -13.99 -0.64
CA ALA A 47 -13.10 -13.95 -2.10
C ALA A 47 -14.37 -13.16 -2.48
N SER A 48 -14.35 -11.85 -2.24
CA SER A 48 -15.50 -10.95 -2.38
C SER A 48 -15.03 -9.55 -2.71
N GLU A 49 -15.92 -8.72 -3.24
CA GLU A 49 -15.64 -7.31 -3.49
C GLU A 49 -15.16 -6.56 -2.24
N ARG A 50 -15.70 -6.92 -1.06
CA ARG A 50 -15.28 -6.34 0.21
C ARG A 50 -13.83 -6.71 0.57
N GLY A 51 -13.41 -7.95 0.30
CA GLY A 51 -12.04 -8.39 0.53
C GLY A 51 -11.03 -7.70 -0.41
N VAL A 52 -11.41 -7.55 -1.68
CA VAL A 52 -10.66 -6.75 -2.66
C VAL A 52 -10.56 -5.29 -2.21
N ALA A 53 -11.67 -4.66 -1.83
CA ALA A 53 -11.70 -3.28 -1.37
C ALA A 53 -10.86 -3.06 -0.11
N ALA A 54 -10.97 -3.97 0.87
CA ALA A 54 -10.15 -3.91 2.09
C ALA A 54 -8.64 -4.01 1.77
N THR A 55 -8.26 -4.90 0.85
CA THR A 55 -6.86 -5.05 0.40
C THR A 55 -6.31 -3.77 -0.21
N ILE A 56 -7.07 -3.17 -1.14
CA ILE A 56 -6.70 -1.89 -1.78
C ILE A 56 -6.66 -0.76 -0.75
N ALA A 57 -7.64 -0.70 0.16
CA ALA A 57 -7.70 0.32 1.21
C ALA A 57 -6.50 0.23 2.16
N LEU A 58 -6.08 -0.96 2.57
CA LEU A 58 -4.90 -1.15 3.41
C LEU A 58 -3.62 -0.61 2.74
N LEU A 59 -3.42 -0.90 1.45
CA LEU A 59 -2.31 -0.38 0.67
C LEU A 59 -2.36 1.16 0.57
N ALA A 60 -3.53 1.71 0.20
CA ALA A 60 -3.71 3.14 0.01
C ALA A 60 -3.54 3.93 1.32
N VAL A 61 -4.18 3.50 2.40
CA VAL A 61 -4.04 4.12 3.72
C VAL A 61 -2.62 3.95 4.24
N GLY A 62 -2.01 2.78 4.04
CA GLY A 62 -0.64 2.50 4.47
C GLY A 62 0.38 3.45 3.87
N VAL A 63 0.33 3.69 2.56
CA VAL A 63 1.27 4.64 1.92
C VAL A 63 0.97 6.09 2.31
N LEU A 64 -0.29 6.47 2.49
CA LEU A 64 -0.64 7.83 2.94
C LEU A 64 -0.11 8.09 4.36
N LEU A 65 -0.25 7.14 5.29
CA LEU A 65 0.33 7.28 6.63
C LEU A 65 1.86 7.36 6.60
N GLN A 66 2.53 6.60 5.72
CA GLN A 66 3.98 6.77 5.53
C GLN A 66 4.34 8.19 5.07
N GLY A 67 3.58 8.74 4.12
CA GLY A 67 3.76 10.11 3.66
C GLY A 67 3.56 11.15 4.77
N PHE A 68 2.47 11.03 5.55
CA PHE A 68 2.23 11.90 6.70
C PHE A 68 3.31 11.76 7.79
N GLY A 69 3.80 10.55 8.03
CA GLY A 69 4.90 10.30 8.96
C GLY A 69 6.21 10.95 8.52
N ILE A 70 6.52 10.95 7.22
CA ILE A 70 7.69 11.64 6.66
C ILE A 70 7.56 13.17 6.80
N VAL A 71 6.42 13.74 6.39
CA VAL A 71 6.19 15.19 6.44
C VAL A 71 6.14 15.71 7.88
N GLY A 72 5.47 14.98 8.78
CA GLY A 72 5.35 15.33 10.19
C GLY A 72 6.54 14.92 11.04
N GLN A 73 7.50 14.18 10.48
CA GLN A 73 8.62 13.57 11.22
C GLN A 73 8.16 12.69 12.40
N ILE A 74 7.05 11.96 12.22
CA ILE A 74 6.43 11.11 13.24
C ILE A 74 6.68 9.63 12.90
N GLU A 75 7.73 9.05 13.50
CA GLU A 75 8.17 7.69 13.18
C GLU A 75 7.10 6.62 13.48
N PHE A 76 6.29 6.82 14.52
CA PHE A 76 5.19 5.92 14.85
C PHE A 76 4.13 5.86 13.73
N VAL A 77 3.73 7.02 13.20
CA VAL A 77 2.76 7.12 12.09
C VAL A 77 3.31 6.44 10.84
N ARG A 78 4.60 6.65 10.55
CA ARG A 78 5.30 5.99 9.45
C ARG A 78 5.31 4.46 9.61
N SER A 79 5.64 3.97 10.81
CA SER A 79 5.66 2.54 11.12
C SER A 79 4.29 1.88 10.97
N MET A 80 3.22 2.54 11.43
CA MET A 80 1.85 2.06 11.20
C MET A 80 1.53 1.96 9.70
N GLY A 81 1.93 2.97 8.92
CA GLY A 81 1.75 2.96 7.47
C GLY A 81 2.47 1.81 6.77
N ILE A 82 3.70 1.48 7.19
CA ILE A 82 4.43 0.30 6.72
C ILE A 82 3.64 -0.97 7.06
N GLY A 83 3.18 -1.11 8.30
CA GLY A 83 2.41 -2.27 8.75
C GLY A 83 1.13 -2.49 7.94
N LEU A 84 0.37 -1.42 7.68
CA LEU A 84 -0.84 -1.49 6.84
C LEU A 84 -0.52 -1.86 5.38
N SER A 85 0.57 -1.33 4.83
CA SER A 85 0.99 -1.65 3.46
C SER A 85 1.38 -3.12 3.33
N LEU A 86 2.08 -3.66 4.33
CA LEU A 86 2.42 -5.09 4.39
C LEU A 86 1.15 -5.94 4.52
N ALA A 87 0.22 -5.56 5.39
CA ALA A 87 -1.06 -6.27 5.54
C ALA A 87 -1.86 -6.29 4.24
N GLY A 88 -1.91 -5.17 3.52
CA GLY A 88 -2.51 -5.09 2.17
C GLY A 88 -1.79 -5.97 1.16
N GLY A 89 -0.45 -6.01 1.17
CA GLY A 89 0.33 -6.91 0.32
C GLY A 89 0.03 -8.39 0.60
N VAL A 90 -0.08 -8.78 1.87
CA VAL A 90 -0.49 -10.14 2.28
C VAL A 90 -1.91 -10.43 1.83
N GLY A 91 -2.84 -9.49 1.97
CA GLY A 91 -4.21 -9.63 1.47
C GLY A 91 -4.26 -9.89 -0.03
N TYR A 92 -3.46 -9.16 -0.82
CA TYR A 92 -3.32 -9.38 -2.25
C TYR A 92 -2.81 -10.80 -2.57
N LEU A 93 -1.72 -11.23 -1.92
CA LEU A 93 -1.17 -12.56 -2.10
C LEU A 93 -2.16 -13.66 -1.71
N TYR A 94 -2.92 -13.45 -0.64
CA TYR A 94 -3.95 -14.38 -0.19
C TYR A 94 -5.09 -14.52 -1.22
N LEU A 95 -5.61 -13.41 -1.76
CA LEU A 95 -6.69 -13.44 -2.74
C LEU A 95 -6.25 -14.08 -4.06
N VAL A 96 -5.08 -13.70 -4.57
CA VAL A 96 -4.55 -14.25 -5.83
C VAL A 96 -4.12 -15.71 -5.65
N GLY A 97 -3.41 -16.03 -4.57
CA GLY A 97 -2.97 -17.40 -4.27
C GLY A 97 -4.14 -18.34 -4.03
N GLY A 98 -5.15 -17.91 -3.25
CA GLY A 98 -6.39 -18.67 -3.03
C GLY A 98 -7.11 -19.00 -4.33
N ARG A 99 -7.11 -18.06 -5.29
CA ARG A 99 -7.70 -18.28 -6.61
C ARG A 99 -6.98 -19.34 -7.44
N PHE A 100 -5.67 -19.52 -7.29
CA PHE A 100 -4.94 -20.58 -7.99
C PHE A 100 -4.99 -21.93 -7.25
N ALA A 101 -5.26 -21.92 -5.95
CA ALA A 101 -5.40 -23.12 -5.13
C ALA A 101 -6.82 -23.74 -5.17
N THR A 102 -7.79 -23.06 -5.80
CA THR A 102 -9.20 -23.47 -5.91
C THR A 102 -9.68 -23.43 -7.35
#